data_AF-A0A945REV4-F1
#
_entry.id   AF-A0A945REV4-F1
#
_cell.length_a   1.000
_cell.length_b   1.000
_cell.length_c   1.000
_cell.angle_alpha   90.00
_cell.angle_beta   90.00
_cell.angle_gamma   90.00
#
_symmetry.space_group_name_H-M   'P 1'
#
loop_
_entity.id
_entity.type
_entity.pdbx_description
1 polymer ?
#
loop_
_entity_poly.entity_id
_entity_poly.type
_entity_poly.pdbx_seq_one_letter_code
_entity_poly.pdbx_strand_id
1 'polypeptide(L)' 'MSENIMLFYCKTCQRASKDAKKHPKKYEYKCPHCKGDRVVFGTEKAICDFFRIKETMLARMLSDAPNPEKK' A
#
# COMPACT_ATOMS: atom_id res chain seq x y z
N MET A 1 12.43 -1.12 19.02
CA MET A 1 11.18 -0.32 19.01
C MET A 1 10.59 -0.45 17.62
N SER A 2 9.56 -1.27 17.46
CA SER A 2 8.99 -1.57 16.13
C SER A 2 8.31 -0.33 15.56
N GLU A 3 8.91 0.27 14.54
CA GLU A 3 8.27 1.30 13.75
C GLU A 3 7.03 0.70 13.09
N ASN A 4 5.83 1.15 13.51
CA ASN A 4 4.59 0.76 12.86
C ASN A 4 4.50 1.49 11.52
N ILE A 5 5.17 0.93 10.51
CA ILE A 5 5.09 1.41 9.14
C ILE A 5 3.69 1.09 8.62
N MET A 6 2.93 2.15 8.34
CA MET A 6 1.62 2.04 7.69
C MET A 6 1.83 1.80 6.20
N LEU A 7 1.17 0.77 5.70
CA LEU A 7 1.21 0.36 4.31
C LEU A 7 -0.14 0.51 3.64
N PHE A 8 -0.07 0.66 2.33
CA PHE A 8 -1.22 0.68 1.46
C PHE A 8 -1.14 -0.50 0.51
N TYR A 9 -2.14 -1.37 0.56
CA TYR A 9 -2.26 -2.52 -0.33
C TYR A 9 -3.46 -2.36 -1.24
N CYS A 10 -3.25 -2.46 -2.55
CA CYS A 10 -4.34 -2.47 -3.51
C CYS A 10 -4.78 -3.89 -3.82
N LYS A 11 -6.05 -4.22 -3.57
CA LYS A 11 -6.62 -5.54 -3.88
C LYS A 11 -6.65 -5.83 -5.38
N THR A 12 -6.85 -4.81 -6.21
CA THR A 12 -6.94 -4.95 -7.67
C THR A 12 -5.57 -5.19 -8.30
N CYS A 13 -4.58 -4.42 -7.89
CA CYS A 13 -3.22 -4.48 -8.43
C CYS A 13 -2.32 -5.50 -7.69
N GLN A 14 -2.75 -5.98 -6.52
CA GLN A 14 -1.97 -6.82 -5.59
C GLN A 14 -0.57 -6.24 -5.30
N ARG A 15 -0.51 -4.91 -5.14
CA ARG A 15 0.73 -4.17 -4.87
C ARG A 15 0.62 -3.44 -3.55
N ALA A 16 1.74 -3.40 -2.83
CA ALA A 16 1.89 -2.69 -1.57
C ALA A 16 2.77 -1.46 -1.76
N SER A 17 2.47 -0.37 -1.07
CA SER A 17 3.26 0.86 -1.11
C SER A 17 3.31 1.51 0.26
N LYS A 18 4.47 2.07 0.61
CA LYS A 18 4.69 2.84 1.86
C LYS A 18 4.17 4.28 1.75
N ASP A 19 4.09 4.78 0.52
CA ASP A 19 3.79 6.18 0.22
C ASP A 19 2.45 6.29 -0.54
N ALA A 20 1.33 6.27 0.18
CA ALA A 20 0.08 6.67 -0.44
C ALA A 20 -0.05 8.19 -0.42
N LYS A 21 -0.11 8.79 -1.60
CA LYS A 21 -0.44 10.20 -1.76
C LYS A 21 -1.84 10.45 -1.22
N LYS A 22 -1.92 11.06 -0.04
CA LYS A 22 -3.17 11.66 0.47
C LYS A 22 -3.49 12.86 -0.40
N HIS A 23 -4.55 12.79 -1.20
CA HIS A 23 -5.02 13.97 -1.90
C HIS A 23 -5.55 14.99 -0.87
N PRO A 24 -5.04 16.24 -0.85
CA PRO A 24 -5.39 17.21 0.20
C PRO A 24 -6.86 17.62 0.22
N LYS A 25 -7.61 17.35 -0.87
CA LYS A 25 -9.03 17.70 -1.01
C LYS A 25 -10.01 16.57 -0.72
N LYS A 26 -9.56 15.31 -0.66
CA LYS A 26 -10.44 14.16 -0.44
C LYS A 26 -9.67 13.07 0.29
N TYR A 27 -10.26 12.50 1.34
CA TYR A 27 -9.79 11.26 1.99
C TYR A 27 -9.96 10.03 1.07
N GLU A 28 -9.84 10.21 -0.25
CA GLU A 28 -9.86 9.14 -1.25
C GLU A 28 -8.43 8.63 -1.41
N TYR A 29 -8.16 7.46 -0.85
CA TYR A 29 -6.98 6.69 -1.17
C TYR A 29 -7.26 5.96 -2.48
N LYS A 30 -6.46 6.21 -3.52
CA LYS A 30 -6.52 5.48 -4.79
C LYS A 30 -5.20 4.81 -5.04
N CYS A 31 -5.24 3.62 -5.63
CA CYS A 31 -4.02 2.97 -6.05
C CYS A 31 -3.34 3.84 -7.13
N PRO A 32 -2.05 4.21 -6.98
CA PRO A 32 -1.36 5.02 -7.99
C PRO A 32 -1.24 4.31 -9.34
N HIS A 33 -1.36 2.97 -9.36
CA HIS A 33 -1.26 2.17 -10.57
C HIS A 33 -2.60 2.00 -11.29
N CYS A 34 -3.59 1.39 -10.63
CA CYS A 34 -4.88 1.09 -11.24
C CYS A 34 -5.94 2.19 -11.05
N LYS A 35 -5.64 3.25 -10.27
CA LYS A 35 -6.60 4.31 -9.89
C LYS A 35 -7.86 3.80 -9.17
N GLY A 36 -7.87 2.53 -8.78
CA GLY A 36 -8.99 1.92 -8.08
C GLY A 36 -9.12 2.44 -6.65
N ASP A 37 -10.37 2.51 -6.18
CA ASP A 37 -10.78 2.86 -4.82
C ASP A 37 -10.60 1.69 -3.81
N ARG A 38 -10.40 0.46 -4.31
CA ARG A 38 -10.21 -0.75 -3.50
C ARG A 38 -8.80 -0.88 -2.95
N VAL A 39 -8.40 0.06 -2.12
CA VAL A 39 -7.13 0.06 -1.37
C VAL A 39 -7.40 -0.11 0.12
N VAL A 40 -6.56 -0.89 0.78
CA VAL A 40 -6.59 -1.13 2.22
C VAL A 40 -5.36 -0.49 2.83
N PHE A 41 -5.57 0.25 3.91
CA PHE A 41 -4.51 0.84 4.72
C PHE A 41 -4.38 0.04 6.01
N GLY A 42 -3.14 -0.23 6.43
CA GLY A 42 -2.89 -0.98 7.65
C GLY A 42 -1.41 -1.27 7.85
N THR A 43 -1.06 -1.86 8.98
CA THR A 43 0.31 -2.35 9.20
C THR A 43 0.61 -3.56 8.33
N GLU A 44 1.90 -3.86 8.10
CA GLU A 44 2.35 -5.08 7.40
C GLU A 44 1.60 -6.32 7.91
N LYS A 45 1.54 -6.47 9.23
CA LYS A 45 0.89 -7.60 9.89
C LYS A 45 -0.61 -7.66 9.59
N ALA A 46 -1.31 -6.53 9.66
CA ALA A 46 -2.75 -6.48 9.38
C ALA A 46 -3.05 -6.83 7.92
N ILE A 47 -2.23 -6.35 6.97
CA ILE A 47 -2.39 -6.64 5.55
C ILE A 47 -2.07 -8.11 5.26
N CYS A 48 -0.97 -8.64 5.80
CA CYS A 48 -0.62 -10.04 5.68
C CYS A 48 -1.72 -10.97 6.22
N ASP A 49 -2.27 -10.65 7.39
CA ASP A 49 -3.34 -11.44 8.02
C ASP A 49 -4.65 -11.37 7.23
N PHE A 50 -5.09 -10.16 6.88
CA PHE A 50 -6.36 -9.93 6.16
C PHE A 50 -6.37 -10.55 4.76
N PHE A 51 -5.27 -10.43 4.02
CA PHE A 51 -5.13 -10.95 2.66
C PHE A 51 -4.48 -12.34 2.60
N ARG A 52 -4.13 -12.93 3.75
CA ARG A 52 -3.40 -14.21 3.87
C ARG A 52 -2.14 -14.27 2.98
N ILE A 53 -1.39 -13.17 2.94
CA ILE A 53 -0.15 -13.06 2.17
C ILE A 53 1.02 -13.29 3.12
N LYS A 54 2.07 -13.95 2.66
CA LYS A 54 3.32 -14.08 3.44
C LYS A 54 4.04 -12.74 3.49
N GLU A 55 4.62 -12.42 4.64
CA GLU A 55 5.40 -11.20 4.86
C GLU A 55 6.56 -11.05 3.85
N THR A 56 7.22 -12.17 3.49
CA THR A 56 8.26 -12.20 2.44
C THR A 56 7.75 -11.81 1.06
N MET A 57 6.49 -12.09 0.76
CA MET A 57 5.86 -11.73 -0.52
C MET A 57 5.45 -10.26 -0.51
N LEU A 58 4.94 -9.77 0.63
CA LEU A 58 4.62 -8.36 0.83
C LEU A 58 5.88 -7.49 0.71
N ALA A 59 7.00 -7.92 1.31
CA ALA A 59 8.30 -7.26 1.17
C ALA A 59 8.73 -7.11 -0.29
N ARG A 60 8.56 -8.16 -1.11
CA ARG A 60 8.83 -8.10 -2.56
C ARG A 60 7.92 -7.13 -3.29
N MET A 61 6.65 -7.05 -2.89
CA MET A 61 5.68 -6.11 -3.48
C MET A 61 5.99 -4.65 -3.12
N LEU A 62 6.62 -4.41 -1.95
CA LEU A 62 7.03 -3.08 -1.49
C LEU A 62 8.27 -2.56 -2.22
N SER A 63 9.19 -3.44 -2.62
CA SER A 63 10.42 -3.07 -3.34
C SER A 63 10.17 -2.56 -4.76
N ASP A 64 9.01 -2.90 -5.34
CA ASP A 64 8.63 -2.54 -6.72
C ASP A 64 7.75 -1.28 -6.79
N ALA A 65 7.47 -0.63 -5.65
CA ALA A 65 6.65 0.57 -5.63
C ALA A 65 7.39 1.71 -6.37
N PRO A 66 6.84 2.24 -7.48
CA PRO A 66 7.45 3.38 -8.14
C PRO A 66 7.34 4.57 -7.20
N ASN A 67 8.49 5.13 -6.85
CA ASN A 67 8.61 6.42 -6.19
C ASN A 67 7.72 7.45 -6.93
N PRO A 68 6.65 8.00 -6.33
CA PRO A 68 5.85 9.01 -7.00
C PRO A 68 6.46 10.40 -6.78
N GLU A 69 7.79 10.54 -6.91
CA GLU A 69 8.44 11.82 -7.10
C GLU A 69 8.63 12.08 -8.59
N LYS A 70 7.74 12.91 -9.13
CA LYS A 70 8.04 13.95 -10.13
C LYS A 70 6.70 14.49 -10.64
N LYS A 71 6.29 15.65 -10.11
CA LYS A 71 6.27 16.92 -10.86
C LYS A 71 5.70 18.02 -9.98
#